data_AF-A0A3Q8U0I4-F1
#
_entry.id   AF-A0A3Q8U0I4-F1
#
_cell.length_a   1.000
_cell.length_b   1.000
_cell.length_c   1.000
_cell.angle_alpha   90.00
_cell.angle_beta   90.00
_cell.angle_gamma   90.00
#
_symmetry.space_group_name_H-M   'P 1'
#
loop_
_entity.id
_entity.type
_entity.pdbx_description
1 polymer ?
#
loop_
_entity_poly.entity_id
_entity_poly.type
_entity_poly.pdbx_seq_one_letter_code
_entity_poly.pdbx_strand_id
1 'polypeptide(L)'
;MEVGLLFKVILALPLFLVYVFFIWAAVHAGATSPIGFIRHAILVGGLAPLCAWLGVMFFAEDKILPKAIMAALGLTAYHYYLFAVSAHYDGFMYWGGQLVELLALFAFVRFIRKGSN
;
A
#
# COMPACT_ATOMS: atom_id res chain seq x y z
N MET A 1 23.33 0.52 16.17
CA MET A 1 22.45 0.03 15.09
C MET A 1 21.98 -1.35 15.51
N GLU A 2 20.68 -1.68 15.44
CA GLU A 2 20.16 -3.04 15.07
C GLU A 2 18.73 -3.33 15.57
N VAL A 3 18.30 -2.86 16.76
CA VAL A 3 16.93 -3.17 17.26
C VAL A 3 15.83 -2.49 16.44
N GLY A 4 16.02 -1.21 16.08
CA GLY A 4 15.02 -0.45 15.33
C GLY A 4 14.81 -0.93 13.90
N LEU A 5 15.86 -1.43 13.24
CA LEU A 5 15.75 -1.98 11.88
C LEU A 5 15.08 -3.36 11.89
N LEU A 6 15.45 -4.22 12.84
CA LEU A 6 14.85 -5.55 12.97
C LEU A 6 13.34 -5.46 13.22
N PHE A 7 12.92 -4.53 14.10
CA PHE A 7 11.51 -4.25 14.37
C PHE A 7 10.76 -3.73 13.13
N LYS A 8 11.38 -2.81 12.38
CA LYS A 8 10.85 -2.27 11.12
C LYS A 8 10.64 -3.37 10.07
N VAL A 9 11.58 -4.32 9.94
CA VAL A 9 11.49 -5.44 8.99
C VAL A 9 10.42 -6.45 9.40
N ILE A 10 10.33 -6.80 10.69
CA ILE A 10 9.32 -7.73 11.22
C ILE A 10 7.90 -7.21 10.96
N LEU A 11 7.68 -5.90 11.11
CA LEU A 11 6.38 -5.27 10.83
C LEU A 11 5.96 -5.34 9.36
N ALA A 12 6.91 -5.39 8.43
CA ALA A 12 6.63 -5.40 7.00
C ALA A 12 6.52 -6.80 6.39
N LEU A 13 7.05 -7.83 7.07
CA LEU A 13 6.99 -9.21 6.60
C LEU A 13 5.56 -9.71 6.35
N PRO A 14 4.57 -9.44 7.23
CA PRO A 14 3.18 -9.82 6.99
C PRO A 14 2.59 -9.12 5.76
N LEU A 15 2.93 -7.85 5.55
CA LEU A 15 2.47 -7.06 4.40
C LEU A 15 3.04 -7.59 3.08
N PHE A 16 4.32 -7.97 3.09
CA PHE A 16 4.96 -8.60 1.93
C PHE A 16 4.34 -9.97 1.62
N LEU A 17 4.06 -10.80 2.64
CA LEU A 17 3.42 -12.10 2.45
C LEU A 17 1.98 -11.97 1.93
N VAL A 18 1.24 -11.00 2.44
CA VAL A 18 -0.11 -10.66 1.96
C VAL A 18 -0.04 -10.20 0.50
N TYR A 19 0.93 -9.35 0.15
CA TYR A 19 1.18 -8.89 -1.23
C TYR A 19 1.44 -10.06 -2.19
N VAL A 20 2.35 -10.97 -1.82
CA VAL A 20 2.68 -12.16 -2.62
C VAL A 20 1.48 -13.09 -2.77
N PHE A 21 0.73 -13.33 -1.68
CA PHE A 21 -0.47 -14.17 -1.69
C PHE A 21 -1.54 -13.61 -2.63
N PHE A 22 -1.78 -12.32 -2.54
CA PHE A 22 -2.73 -11.66 -3.40
C PHE A 22 -2.27 -11.78 -4.87
N ILE A 23 -1.02 -11.42 -5.21
CA ILE A 23 -0.52 -11.54 -6.59
C ILE A 23 -0.72 -12.96 -7.14
N TRP A 24 -0.40 -13.96 -6.33
CA TRP A 24 -0.63 -15.35 -6.67
C TRP A 24 -2.12 -15.62 -6.96
N ALA A 25 -3.03 -15.14 -6.11
CA ALA A 25 -4.47 -15.29 -6.30
C ALA A 25 -4.98 -14.61 -7.59
N ALA A 26 -4.50 -13.41 -7.95
CA ALA A 26 -4.89 -12.75 -9.20
C ALA A 26 -4.42 -13.51 -10.45
N VAL A 27 -3.20 -14.04 -10.43
CA VAL A 27 -2.67 -14.84 -11.55
C VAL A 27 -3.48 -16.12 -11.73
N HIS A 28 -3.90 -16.77 -10.64
CA HIS A 28 -4.64 -18.03 -10.68
C HIS A 28 -6.15 -17.86 -10.83
N ALA A 29 -6.71 -16.67 -10.56
CA ALA A 29 -8.13 -16.35 -10.76
C ALA A 29 -8.50 -16.15 -12.25
N GLY A 30 -7.54 -16.22 -13.18
CA GLY A 30 -7.81 -16.30 -14.61
C GLY A 30 -8.34 -15.01 -15.24
N ALA A 31 -7.73 -13.86 -14.93
CA ALA A 31 -8.15 -12.57 -15.49
C ALA A 31 -8.19 -12.60 -17.04
N THR A 32 -9.39 -12.57 -17.60
CA THR A 32 -9.67 -12.79 -19.03
C THR A 32 -9.51 -11.55 -19.92
N SER A 33 -9.14 -10.38 -19.36
CA SER A 33 -8.86 -9.16 -20.13
C SER A 33 -7.70 -8.33 -19.55
N PRO A 34 -6.90 -7.61 -20.37
CA PRO A 34 -5.76 -6.80 -19.90
C PRO A 34 -6.15 -5.70 -18.89
N ILE A 35 -7.30 -5.06 -19.07
CA ILE A 35 -7.85 -4.08 -18.13
C ILE A 35 -8.27 -4.75 -16.82
N GLY A 36 -8.87 -5.93 -16.91
CA GLY A 36 -9.17 -6.76 -15.74
C GLY A 36 -7.90 -7.16 -14.99
N PHE A 37 -6.82 -7.49 -15.69
CA PHE A 37 -5.52 -7.82 -15.11
C PHE A 37 -4.85 -6.60 -14.46
N ILE A 38 -4.85 -5.42 -15.08
CA ILE A 38 -4.30 -4.20 -14.46
C ILE A 38 -5.11 -3.84 -13.22
N ARG A 39 -6.44 -3.90 -13.31
CA ARG A 39 -7.33 -3.68 -12.17
C ARG A 39 -7.05 -4.68 -11.06
N HIS A 40 -6.92 -5.98 -11.37
CA HIS A 40 -6.56 -7.01 -10.39
C HIS A 40 -5.16 -6.78 -9.84
N ALA A 41 -4.11 -6.67 -10.65
CA ALA A 41 -2.74 -6.46 -10.21
C ALA A 41 -2.57 -5.21 -9.32
N ILE A 42 -3.35 -4.15 -9.53
CA ILE A 42 -3.36 -2.97 -8.66
C ILE A 42 -4.19 -3.21 -7.38
N LEU A 43 -5.38 -3.82 -7.49
CA LEU A 43 -6.24 -4.23 -6.37
C LEU A 43 -5.61 -5.23 -5.41
N VAL A 44 -4.75 -6.07 -5.97
CA VAL A 44 -4.20 -7.25 -5.34
C VAL A 44 -2.75 -6.97 -4.95
N GLY A 45 -2.08 -6.13 -5.73
CA GLY A 45 -0.80 -5.58 -5.34
C GLY A 45 -0.94 -4.81 -4.04
N GLY A 46 -1.73 -3.75 -3.94
CA GLY A 46 -1.55 -2.87 -2.77
C GLY A 46 -0.15 -2.25 -2.79
N LEU A 47 0.30 -1.88 -4.00
CA LEU A 47 1.58 -1.24 -4.23
C LEU A 47 1.70 0.06 -3.42
N ALA A 48 0.62 0.83 -3.28
CA ALA A 48 0.63 2.04 -2.48
C ALA A 48 0.86 1.77 -0.98
N PRO A 49 0.10 0.86 -0.33
CA PRO A 49 0.45 0.35 1.01
C PRO A 49 1.90 -0.13 1.11
N LEU A 50 2.38 -0.96 0.18
CA LEU A 50 3.75 -1.48 0.19
C LEU A 50 4.78 -0.34 0.16
N CYS A 51 4.63 0.62 -0.76
CA CYS A 51 5.49 1.79 -0.85
C CYS A 51 5.44 2.64 0.43
N ALA A 52 4.27 2.77 1.06
CA ALA A 52 4.14 3.50 2.31
C ALA A 52 4.96 2.85 3.42
N TRP A 53 4.85 1.52 3.58
CA TRP A 53 5.60 0.77 4.57
C TRP A 53 7.11 0.76 4.29
N LEU A 54 7.54 0.65 3.03
CA LEU A 54 8.94 0.86 2.63
C LEU A 54 9.43 2.25 3.03
N GLY A 55 8.60 3.28 2.86
CA GLY A 55 8.83 4.64 3.33
C GLY A 55 9.10 4.70 4.84
N VAL A 56 8.22 4.08 5.64
CA VAL A 56 8.38 4.02 7.11
C VAL A 56 9.68 3.35 7.51
N MET A 57 10.02 2.22 6.87
CA MET A 57 11.21 1.45 7.24
C MET A 57 12.50 2.20 6.93
N PHE A 58 12.66 2.63 5.69
CA PHE A 58 13.94 3.12 5.19
C PHE A 58 14.14 4.62 5.36
N PHE A 59 13.07 5.40 5.48
CA PHE A 59 13.16 6.86 5.41
C PHE A 59 12.57 7.59 6.62
N ALA A 60 11.72 6.97 7.44
CA ALA A 60 11.17 7.65 8.63
C ALA A 60 12.17 7.65 9.80
N GLU A 61 12.52 8.86 10.25
CA GLU A 61 13.25 9.11 11.49
C GLU A 61 12.36 8.92 12.73
N ASP A 62 12.99 8.64 13.88
CA ASP A 62 12.29 8.35 15.14
C ASP A 62 11.30 9.45 15.55
N LYS A 63 11.62 10.72 15.24
CA LYS A 63 10.78 11.89 15.55
C LYS A 63 9.43 11.88 14.82
N ILE A 64 9.36 11.27 13.64
CA ILE A 64 8.14 11.18 12.82
C ILE A 64 7.59 9.75 12.71
N LEU A 65 8.32 8.75 13.21
CA LEU A 65 8.01 7.34 13.04
C LEU A 65 6.57 6.97 13.45
N PRO A 66 6.03 7.41 14.61
CA PRO A 66 4.64 7.08 14.98
C PRO A 66 3.61 7.64 13.99
N LYS A 67 3.84 8.87 13.50
CA LYS A 67 2.95 9.52 12.52
C LYS A 67 3.05 8.82 11.15
N ALA A 68 4.24 8.42 10.75
CA ALA A 68 4.47 7.69 9.52
C ALA A 68 3.79 6.30 9.56
N ILE A 69 3.86 5.59 10.68
CA ILE A 69 3.15 4.32 10.90
C ILE A 69 1.63 4.53 10.78
N MET A 70 1.08 5.54 11.45
CA MET A 70 -0.37 5.82 11.38
C MET A 70 -0.83 6.15 9.96
N ALA A 71 -0.03 6.91 9.20
CA ALA A 71 -0.35 7.22 7.82
C ALA A 71 -0.24 5.99 6.89
N ALA A 72 0.74 5.12 7.09
CA ALA A 72 0.87 3.86 6.35
C ALA A 72 -0.29 2.89 6.64
N LEU A 73 -0.73 2.81 7.91
CA LEU A 73 -1.93 2.07 8.31
C LEU A 73 -3.18 2.66 7.65
N GLY A 74 -3.32 3.99 7.62
CA GLY A 74 -4.43 4.66 6.93
C GLY A 74 -4.49 4.35 5.44
N LEU A 75 -3.33 4.39 4.75
CA LEU A 75 -3.21 3.98 3.34
C LEU A 75 -3.59 2.51 3.14
N THR A 76 -3.17 1.63 4.05
CA THR A 76 -3.50 0.21 4.00
C THR A 76 -5.00 -0.04 4.18
N ALA A 77 -5.62 0.62 5.16
CA ALA A 77 -7.06 0.55 5.39
C ALA A 77 -7.87 1.09 4.20
N TYR A 78 -7.42 2.21 3.61
CA TYR A 78 -8.02 2.77 2.41
C TYR A 78 -7.91 1.80 1.21
N HIS A 79 -6.77 1.13 1.06
CA HIS A 79 -6.59 0.13 0.01
C HIS A 79 -7.59 -1.03 0.15
N TYR A 80 -7.78 -1.54 1.39
CA TYR A 80 -8.80 -2.57 1.64
C TYR A 80 -10.22 -2.09 1.34
N TYR A 81 -10.52 -0.82 1.61
CA TYR A 81 -11.77 -0.22 1.18
C TYR A 81 -11.89 -0.21 -0.36
N LEU A 82 -10.84 0.18 -1.09
CA LEU A 82 -10.85 0.13 -2.56
C LEU A 82 -10.99 -1.28 -3.11
N PHE A 83 -10.45 -2.27 -2.40
CA PHE A 83 -10.64 -3.68 -2.71
C PHE A 83 -12.12 -4.06 -2.64
N ALA A 84 -12.81 -3.69 -1.56
CA ALA A 84 -14.24 -3.89 -1.42
C ALA A 84 -15.04 -3.11 -2.48
N VAL A 85 -14.65 -1.85 -2.78
CA VAL A 85 -15.32 -1.04 -3.81
C VAL A 85 -15.21 -1.69 -5.17
N SER A 86 -14.03 -2.20 -5.53
CA SER A 86 -13.88 -2.92 -6.80
C SER A 86 -14.69 -4.21 -6.85
N ALA A 87 -14.86 -4.92 -5.74
CA ALA A 87 -15.67 -6.14 -5.74
C ALA A 87 -17.17 -5.86 -6.02
N HIS A 88 -17.64 -4.64 -5.74
CA HIS A 88 -19.08 -4.33 -5.72
C HIS A 88 -19.54 -3.20 -6.65
N TYR A 89 -18.65 -2.33 -7.14
CA TYR A 89 -18.98 -1.14 -7.92
C TYR A 89 -18.31 -1.14 -9.30
N ASP A 90 -18.78 -0.24 -10.16
CA ASP A 90 -18.29 -0.02 -11.52
C ASP A 90 -16.86 0.53 -11.55
N GLY A 91 -16.17 0.29 -12.67
CA GLY A 91 -14.75 0.63 -12.80
C GLY A 91 -14.45 2.12 -12.57
N PHE A 92 -15.38 3.03 -12.85
CA PHE A 92 -15.18 4.47 -12.69
C PHE A 92 -15.02 4.89 -11.23
N MET A 93 -15.88 4.41 -10.32
CA MET A 93 -15.74 4.69 -8.89
C MET A 93 -14.43 4.12 -8.33
N TYR A 94 -14.04 2.92 -8.78
CA TYR A 94 -12.76 2.32 -8.41
C TYR A 94 -11.57 3.20 -8.85
N TRP A 95 -11.53 3.63 -10.12
CA TRP A 95 -10.45 4.47 -10.63
C TRP A 95 -10.37 5.82 -9.91
N GLY A 96 -11.51 6.43 -9.56
CA GLY A 96 -11.55 7.63 -8.74
C GLY A 96 -10.94 7.41 -7.35
N GLY A 97 -11.30 6.30 -6.70
CA GLY A 97 -10.71 5.92 -5.41
C GLY A 97 -9.22 5.61 -5.51
N GLN A 98 -8.79 4.90 -6.56
CA GLN A 98 -7.39 4.61 -6.83
C GLN A 98 -6.56 5.89 -7.02
N LEU A 99 -7.11 6.91 -7.67
CA LEU A 99 -6.46 8.22 -7.80
C LEU A 99 -6.25 8.87 -6.42
N VAL A 100 -7.26 8.82 -5.54
CA VAL A 100 -7.15 9.33 -4.16
C VAL A 100 -6.06 8.59 -3.38
N GLU A 101 -5.97 7.27 -3.52
CA GLU A 101 -4.89 6.48 -2.90
C GLU A 101 -3.50 6.94 -3.37
N LEU A 102 -3.33 7.15 -4.67
CA LEU A 102 -2.05 7.60 -5.23
C LEU A 102 -1.68 9.02 -4.75
N LEU A 103 -2.67 9.92 -4.64
CA LEU A 103 -2.46 11.26 -4.09
C LEU A 103 -2.10 11.20 -2.59
N ALA A 104 -2.73 10.32 -1.83
CA ALA A 104 -2.41 10.10 -0.43
C ALA A 104 -1.00 9.52 -0.25
N LEU A 105 -0.58 8.58 -1.11
CA LEU A 105 0.79 8.08 -1.15
C LEU A 105 1.80 9.19 -1.47
N PHE A 106 1.50 10.03 -2.46
CA PHE A 106 2.36 11.15 -2.82
C PHE A 106 2.51 12.16 -1.66
N ALA A 107 1.40 12.47 -0.98
CA ALA A 107 1.42 13.31 0.21
C ALA A 107 2.25 12.68 1.34
N PHE A 108 2.12 11.36 1.54
CA PHE A 108 2.89 10.60 2.51
C PHE A 108 4.40 10.63 2.21
N VAL A 109 4.81 10.43 0.96
CA VAL A 109 6.22 10.53 0.55
C VAL A 109 6.79 11.92 0.83
N ARG A 110 6.02 12.98 0.54
CA ARG A 110 6.43 14.36 0.88
C ARG A 110 6.50 14.58 2.39
N PHE A 111 5.59 14.01 3.16
CA PHE A 111 5.58 14.08 4.61
C PHE A 111 6.84 13.45 5.21
N ILE A 112 7.17 12.22 4.80
CA ILE A 112 8.39 11.54 5.24
C ILE A 112 9.63 12.36 4.87
N ARG A 113 9.73 12.81 3.61
CA ARG A 113 10.90 13.59 3.16
C ARG A 113 11.08 14.87 3.97
N LYS A 114 10.01 15.63 4.24
CA LYS A 114 10.09 16.85 5.05
C LYS A 114 10.42 16.57 6.51
N GLY A 115 9.86 15.50 7.06
CA GLY A 115 10.07 15.11 8.44
C GLY A 115 11.38 14.36 8.69
N SER A 116 12.20 14.10 7.67
CA SER A 116 13.55 13.51 7.79
C SER A 116 14.66 14.47 7.33
N ASN A 117 14.34 15.74 7.07
CA ASN A 117 15.33 16.82 7.05
C ASN A 117 15.25 17.58 8.39
#